data_AF-A0AA50SHY0-F1
#
_entry.id   AF-A0AA50SHY0-F1
#
_cell.length_a   1.000
_cell.length_b   1.000
_cell.length_c   1.000
_cell.angle_alpha   90.00
_cell.angle_beta   90.00
_cell.angle_gamma   90.00
#
_symmetry.space_group_name_H-M   'P 1'
#
loop_
_entity.id
_entity.type
_entity.pdbx_description
1 polymer ?
#
loop_
_entity_poly.entity_id
_entity_poly.type
_entity_poly.pdbx_seq_one_letter_code
_entity_poly.pdbx_strand_id
1 'polypeptide(L)'
;AEPMQVDVPLEDNENNETECYVVENPTLDLETYAASYTGFAKLYRLMFVSDHCPSLRLEALKMAISYVMTTYNVSLYHTLHKKLAEAIASAGLPDVAAQMSSQDIPVLDSIWIESKTKKAAIKLEKLDTDLKNYKTNSIKESIRRGHDDLGNHYLNCGDLTSALKCYSRARDYCTSGKHVIMMCLNVVKVSVYLQNWAHVLNYVSKAEGTPDFNEVPGKDSNQSILTRLKCAAGLAELATKKYKSAAKHFLAASIDHCDYPELLSSNNVAVYGGLCALATFDRSELQKQVIVSSSFKLFLELEPQLRDIIFKFYESKYASCLRLLDEIRDNLLLDMYLAPHLNSLYM
;
A
#
# COMPACT_ATOMS: atom_id res chain seq x y z
N ALA A 1 -3.57 -6.51 36.99
CA ALA A 1 -4.34 -6.20 35.77
C ALA A 1 -4.11 -7.35 34.81
N GLU A 2 -5.16 -8.12 34.53
CA GLU A 2 -5.09 -9.27 33.62
C GLU A 2 -4.62 -8.85 32.22
N PRO A 3 -3.84 -9.68 31.51
CA PRO A 3 -3.51 -9.44 30.13
C PRO A 3 -4.77 -9.71 29.28
N MET A 4 -5.33 -8.68 28.65
CA MET A 4 -6.33 -8.88 27.60
C MET A 4 -5.73 -9.79 26.53
N GLN A 5 -6.24 -11.02 26.44
CA GLN A 5 -6.07 -11.89 25.29
C GLN A 5 -6.58 -11.11 24.08
N VAL A 6 -5.67 -10.84 23.15
CA VAL A 6 -6.04 -10.38 21.81
C VAL A 6 -6.48 -11.64 21.08
N ASP A 7 -7.69 -12.10 21.35
CA ASP A 7 -8.40 -12.89 20.37
C ASP A 7 -8.51 -12.03 19.13
N VAL A 8 -7.99 -12.52 18.02
CA VAL A 8 -8.10 -11.90 16.71
C VAL A 8 -9.31 -12.58 16.08
N PRO A 9 -10.51 -11.98 16.07
CA PRO A 9 -11.51 -12.41 15.14
C PRO A 9 -10.97 -12.04 13.76
N LEU A 10 -10.66 -13.05 12.96
CA LEU A 10 -10.63 -12.89 11.51
C LEU A 10 -12.10 -12.67 11.13
N GLU A 11 -12.55 -11.41 11.12
CA GLU A 11 -13.80 -11.10 10.45
C GLU A 11 -13.55 -11.37 8.96
N ASP A 12 -14.22 -12.40 8.45
CA ASP A 12 -14.20 -12.74 7.03
C ASP A 12 -14.66 -11.51 6.25
N ASN A 13 -13.73 -10.91 5.51
CA ASN A 13 -13.98 -9.74 4.69
C ASN A 13 -14.72 -10.22 3.43
N GLU A 14 -16.03 -10.45 3.53
CA GLU A 14 -16.92 -11.00 2.50
C GLU A 14 -17.08 -10.13 1.21
N ASN A 15 -16.16 -9.23 0.87
CA ASN A 15 -16.38 -8.24 -0.19
C ASN A 15 -15.26 -8.06 -1.23
N ASN A 16 -14.35 -9.03 -1.38
CA ASN A 16 -13.38 -9.03 -2.48
C ASN A 16 -13.76 -10.00 -3.60
N GLU A 17 -14.97 -9.88 -4.15
CA GLU A 17 -15.19 -10.38 -5.50
C GLU A 17 -14.28 -9.55 -6.43
N THR A 18 -13.15 -10.14 -6.81
CA THR A 18 -12.23 -9.51 -7.77
C THR A 18 -12.94 -9.59 -9.11
N GLU A 19 -13.62 -8.53 -9.53
CA GLU A 19 -14.24 -8.47 -10.85
C GLU A 19 -13.18 -8.81 -11.90
N CYS A 20 -13.40 -9.89 -12.66
CA CYS A 20 -12.47 -10.33 -13.68
C CYS A 20 -12.67 -9.47 -14.93
N TYR A 21 -11.83 -8.45 -15.10
CA TYR A 21 -11.78 -7.60 -16.29
C TYR A 21 -10.36 -7.56 -16.87
N VAL A 22 -10.28 -7.11 -18.13
CA VAL A 22 -9.04 -6.99 -18.87
C VAL A 22 -8.90 -5.56 -19.38
N VAL A 23 -7.72 -4.97 -19.17
CA VAL A 23 -7.35 -3.66 -19.72
C VAL A 23 -6.44 -3.89 -20.91
N GLU A 24 -6.90 -3.54 -22.11
CA GLU A 24 -6.18 -3.81 -23.36
C GLU A 24 -5.23 -2.67 -23.76
N ASN A 25 -5.59 -1.41 -23.48
CA ASN A 25 -4.88 -0.23 -23.97
C ASN A 25 -4.39 0.72 -22.87
N PRO A 26 -3.56 0.27 -21.90
CA PRO A 26 -3.03 1.18 -20.91
C PRO A 26 -1.99 2.12 -21.53
N THR A 27 -1.95 3.36 -21.06
CA THR A 27 -0.82 4.28 -21.32
C THR A 27 0.18 4.28 -20.16
N LEU A 28 0.08 3.29 -19.27
CA LEU A 28 0.87 3.18 -18.06
C LEU A 28 2.35 2.87 -18.38
N ASP A 29 3.24 3.75 -17.94
CA ASP A 29 4.67 3.44 -17.84
C ASP A 29 4.91 2.61 -16.56
N LEU A 30 5.12 1.31 -16.77
CA LEU A 30 5.29 0.34 -15.70
C LEU A 30 6.56 0.58 -14.86
N GLU A 31 7.64 1.08 -15.47
CA GLU A 31 8.92 1.29 -14.78
C GLU A 31 8.80 2.45 -13.80
N THR A 32 8.29 3.59 -14.27
CA THR A 32 8.01 4.77 -13.46
C THR A 32 6.98 4.46 -12.37
N TYR A 33 5.92 3.71 -12.71
CA TYR A 33 4.93 3.26 -11.74
C TYR A 33 5.56 2.40 -10.63
N ALA A 34 6.35 1.39 -10.98
CA ALA A 34 6.98 0.50 -10.02
C ALA A 34 8.11 1.17 -9.21
N ALA A 35 8.75 2.22 -9.73
CA ALA A 35 9.77 3.00 -9.02
C ALA A 35 9.18 3.82 -7.87
N SER A 36 7.88 4.15 -7.95
CA SER A 36 7.17 4.94 -6.94
C SER A 36 6.85 4.17 -5.64
N TYR A 37 7.08 2.85 -5.62
CA TYR A 37 6.72 1.99 -4.49
C TYR A 37 7.88 1.11 -4.04
N THR A 38 7.81 0.64 -2.80
CA THR A 38 8.76 -0.31 -2.22
C THR A 38 8.04 -1.41 -1.41
N GLY A 39 8.76 -2.48 -1.06
CA GLY A 39 8.25 -3.58 -0.26
C GLY A 39 7.05 -4.29 -0.91
N PHE A 40 6.08 -4.67 -0.08
CA PHE A 40 4.85 -5.35 -0.54
C PHE A 40 3.99 -4.48 -1.45
N ALA A 41 3.97 -3.15 -1.26
CA ALA A 41 3.18 -2.27 -2.13
C ALA A 41 3.61 -2.37 -3.59
N LYS A 42 4.93 -2.43 -3.85
CA LYS A 42 5.47 -2.66 -5.20
C LYS A 42 5.10 -4.03 -5.74
N LEU A 43 5.31 -5.08 -4.93
CA LEU A 43 5.07 -6.46 -5.35
C LEU A 43 3.59 -6.72 -5.67
N TYR A 44 2.68 -6.32 -4.80
CA TYR A 44 1.25 -6.53 -5.01
C TYR A 44 0.68 -5.70 -6.15
N ARG A 45 1.18 -4.47 -6.37
CA ARG A 45 0.79 -3.67 -7.54
C ARG A 45 1.27 -4.29 -8.85
N LEU A 46 2.52 -4.75 -8.92
CA LEU A 46 3.01 -5.45 -10.11
C LEU A 46 2.22 -6.73 -10.39
N MET A 47 1.88 -7.50 -9.35
CA MET A 47 1.00 -8.67 -9.47
C MET A 47 -0.39 -8.27 -9.98
N PHE A 48 -0.97 -7.20 -9.43
CA PHE A 48 -2.28 -6.72 -9.84
C PHE A 48 -2.31 -6.31 -11.32
N VAL A 49 -1.29 -5.55 -11.76
CA VAL A 49 -1.13 -5.20 -13.19
C VAL A 49 -0.97 -6.46 -14.03
N SER A 50 -0.20 -7.46 -13.58
CA SER A 50 -0.01 -8.69 -14.33
C SER A 50 -1.30 -9.49 -14.53
N ASP A 51 -2.21 -9.44 -13.56
CA ASP A 51 -3.47 -10.16 -13.63
C ASP A 51 -4.46 -9.49 -14.59
N HIS A 52 -4.53 -8.15 -14.59
CA HIS A 52 -5.54 -7.38 -15.35
C HIS A 52 -5.06 -6.85 -16.71
N CYS A 53 -3.75 -6.84 -16.99
CA CYS A 53 -3.18 -6.25 -18.20
C CYS A 53 -2.32 -7.25 -19.00
N PRO A 54 -2.87 -7.94 -20.02
CA PRO A 54 -2.14 -8.94 -20.80
C PRO A 54 -0.89 -8.39 -21.48
N SER A 55 -0.93 -7.17 -22.01
CA SER A 55 0.19 -6.52 -22.71
C SER A 55 1.39 -6.24 -21.80
N LEU A 56 1.15 -5.94 -20.52
CA LEU A 56 2.19 -5.63 -19.53
C LEU A 56 2.51 -6.83 -18.61
N ARG A 57 1.81 -7.96 -18.76
CA ARG A 57 1.87 -9.11 -17.84
C ARG A 57 3.28 -9.68 -17.67
N LEU A 58 3.97 -9.95 -18.77
CA LEU A 58 5.30 -10.55 -18.73
C LEU A 58 6.32 -9.62 -18.07
N GLU A 59 6.33 -8.34 -18.45
CA GLU A 59 7.25 -7.35 -17.88
C GLU A 59 6.97 -7.10 -16.40
N ALA A 60 5.70 -7.02 -15.99
CA ALA A 60 5.33 -6.87 -14.58
C ALA A 60 5.79 -8.05 -13.72
N LEU A 61 5.66 -9.28 -14.24
CA LEU A 61 6.14 -10.49 -13.55
C LEU A 61 7.68 -10.53 -13.48
N LYS A 62 8.40 -10.17 -14.55
CA LYS A 62 9.87 -10.07 -14.54
C LYS A 62 10.35 -9.06 -13.50
N MET A 63 9.77 -7.86 -13.47
CA MET A 63 10.09 -6.83 -12.49
C MET A 63 9.80 -7.30 -11.05
N ALA A 64 8.67 -7.98 -10.84
CA ALA A 64 8.30 -8.51 -9.52
C ALA A 64 9.27 -9.60 -9.04
N ILE A 65 9.69 -10.51 -9.93
CA ILE A 65 10.67 -11.56 -9.64
C ILE A 65 12.03 -10.94 -9.30
N SER A 66 12.52 -10.01 -10.10
CA SER A 66 13.77 -9.30 -9.82
C SER A 66 13.73 -8.60 -8.45
N TYR A 67 12.60 -7.95 -8.14
CA TYR A 67 12.44 -7.26 -6.85
C TYR A 67 12.34 -8.22 -5.67
N VAL A 68 11.57 -9.31 -5.77
CA VAL A 68 11.41 -10.25 -4.64
C VAL A 68 12.73 -10.94 -4.29
N MET A 69 13.64 -11.12 -5.25
CA MET A 69 14.98 -11.68 -5.02
C MET A 69 15.84 -10.84 -4.06
N THR A 70 15.53 -9.54 -3.93
CA THR A 70 16.16 -8.65 -2.94
C THR A 70 15.66 -8.91 -1.51
N THR A 71 14.52 -9.58 -1.34
CA THR A 71 13.87 -9.86 -0.05
C THR A 71 14.22 -11.28 0.48
N TYR A 72 13.51 -11.74 1.52
CA TYR A 72 13.56 -13.11 2.03
C TYR A 72 12.26 -13.89 1.75
N ASN A 73 11.36 -13.35 0.93
CA ASN A 73 10.05 -13.92 0.69
C ASN A 73 10.09 -15.01 -0.40
N VAL A 74 10.48 -16.21 0.02
CA VAL A 74 10.56 -17.40 -0.85
C VAL A 74 9.18 -17.86 -1.33
N SER A 75 8.16 -17.75 -0.49
CA SER A 75 6.78 -18.13 -0.84
C SER A 75 6.24 -17.30 -2.01
N LEU A 76 6.48 -15.99 -1.98
CA LEU A 76 6.08 -15.09 -3.05
C LEU A 76 6.90 -15.31 -4.32
N TYR A 77 8.19 -15.61 -4.19
CA TYR A 77 9.03 -15.99 -5.33
C TYR A 77 8.46 -17.21 -6.08
N HIS A 78 8.05 -18.26 -5.36
CA HIS A 78 7.37 -19.42 -5.98
C HIS A 78 6.05 -19.02 -6.66
N THR A 79 5.22 -18.22 -5.98
CA THR A 79 3.94 -17.76 -6.55
C THR A 79 4.14 -16.97 -7.84
N LEU A 80 5.14 -16.08 -7.90
CA LEU A 80 5.46 -15.29 -9.08
C LEU A 80 5.95 -16.16 -10.24
N HIS A 81 6.83 -17.13 -9.98
CA HIS A 81 7.28 -18.08 -11.01
C HIS A 81 6.14 -18.98 -11.53
N LYS A 82 5.20 -19.37 -10.67
CA LYS A 82 4.01 -20.10 -11.09
C LYS A 82 3.15 -19.26 -12.04
N LYS A 83 2.86 -18.01 -11.68
CA LYS A 83 2.13 -17.06 -12.53
C LYS A 83 2.85 -16.80 -13.86
N LEU A 84 4.18 -16.71 -13.84
CA LEU A 84 4.99 -16.55 -15.05
C LEU A 84 4.87 -17.76 -15.99
N ALA A 85 4.94 -18.98 -15.46
CA ALA A 85 4.77 -20.19 -16.25
C ALA A 85 3.37 -20.27 -16.88
N GLU A 86 2.33 -19.93 -16.12
CA GLU A 86 0.94 -19.87 -16.61
C GLU A 86 0.78 -18.81 -17.71
N ALA A 87 1.37 -17.63 -17.54
CA ALA A 87 1.34 -16.56 -18.54
C ALA A 87 1.99 -17.00 -19.87
N ILE A 88 3.15 -17.65 -19.81
CA ILE A 88 3.85 -18.17 -20.99
C ILE A 88 3.03 -19.26 -21.68
N ALA A 89 2.47 -20.20 -20.91
CA ALA A 89 1.63 -21.27 -21.46
C ALA A 89 0.37 -20.73 -22.16
N SER A 90 -0.24 -19.67 -21.61
CA SER A 90 -1.43 -19.04 -22.18
C SER A 90 -1.15 -18.24 -23.47
N ALA A 91 0.08 -17.77 -23.66
CA ALA A 91 0.44 -16.90 -24.78
C ALA A 91 0.60 -17.62 -26.13
N GLY A 92 0.63 -18.97 -26.15
CA GLY A 92 0.61 -19.77 -27.39
C GLY A 92 1.64 -19.35 -28.43
N LEU A 93 2.83 -18.90 -28.01
CA LEU A 93 3.84 -18.32 -28.89
C LEU A 93 4.26 -19.32 -29.98
N PRO A 94 4.24 -18.94 -31.28
CA PRO A 94 4.84 -19.75 -32.33
C PRO A 94 6.33 -19.99 -32.03
N ASP A 95 6.83 -21.18 -32.38
CA ASP A 95 8.17 -21.71 -32.07
C ASP A 95 9.35 -20.74 -32.38
N VAL A 96 9.14 -19.80 -33.30
CA VAL A 96 10.13 -18.78 -33.71
C VAL A 96 10.19 -17.57 -32.75
N ALA A 97 9.06 -17.19 -32.13
CA ALA A 97 9.00 -16.13 -31.11
C ALA A 97 9.38 -16.65 -29.71
N ALA A 98 9.19 -17.94 -29.46
CA ALA A 98 9.67 -18.63 -28.27
C ALA A 98 11.21 -18.60 -28.16
N GLN A 99 11.93 -18.66 -29.29
CA GLN A 99 13.40 -18.62 -29.29
C GLN A 99 13.98 -17.23 -28.94
N MET A 100 13.38 -16.13 -29.42
CA MET A 100 13.81 -14.77 -29.06
C MET A 100 13.43 -14.36 -27.63
N SER A 101 12.31 -14.88 -27.11
CA SER A 101 11.86 -14.61 -25.73
C SER A 101 12.51 -15.51 -24.67
N SER A 102 13.14 -16.63 -25.07
CA SER A 102 13.75 -17.59 -24.14
C SER A 102 14.97 -17.07 -23.36
N GLN A 103 15.66 -16.04 -23.84
CA GLN A 103 16.87 -15.53 -23.18
C GLN A 103 16.60 -14.61 -21.99
N ASP A 104 15.40 -14.01 -21.90
CA ASP A 104 15.03 -13.03 -20.86
C ASP A 104 13.96 -13.52 -19.88
N ILE A 105 13.60 -14.80 -19.90
CA ILE A 105 12.63 -15.38 -18.96
C ILE A 105 13.36 -15.87 -17.71
N PRO A 106 13.08 -15.32 -16.52
CA PRO A 106 13.71 -15.78 -15.29
C PRO A 106 13.34 -17.24 -14.99
N VAL A 107 14.35 -18.07 -14.78
CA VAL A 107 14.18 -19.47 -14.36
C VAL A 107 14.13 -19.55 -12.83
N LEU A 108 13.37 -20.50 -12.30
CA LEU A 108 13.28 -20.76 -10.87
C LEU A 108 14.65 -21.23 -10.32
N ASP A 109 15.26 -20.43 -9.45
CA ASP A 109 16.56 -20.71 -8.84
C ASP A 109 16.39 -21.45 -7.50
N SER A 110 16.59 -22.76 -7.53
CA SER A 110 16.52 -23.62 -6.34
C SER A 110 17.67 -23.34 -5.34
N ILE A 111 18.84 -22.92 -5.83
CA ILE A 111 19.99 -22.58 -4.98
C ILE A 111 19.71 -21.29 -4.21
N TRP A 112 19.11 -20.31 -4.88
CA TRP A 112 18.65 -19.07 -4.23
C TRP A 112 17.62 -19.37 -3.14
N ILE A 113 16.64 -20.24 -3.41
CA ILE A 113 15.62 -20.66 -2.45
C ILE A 113 16.25 -21.26 -1.19
N GLU A 114 17.11 -22.26 -1.34
CA GLU A 114 17.77 -22.91 -0.20
C GLU A 114 18.66 -21.94 0.58
N SER A 115 19.46 -21.15 -0.13
CA SER A 115 20.37 -20.16 0.46
C SER A 115 19.62 -19.08 1.25
N LYS A 116 18.53 -18.52 0.70
CA LYS A 116 17.72 -17.50 1.37
C LYS A 116 16.94 -18.06 2.54
N THR A 117 16.38 -19.27 2.41
CA THR A 117 15.67 -19.95 3.51
C THR A 117 16.61 -20.18 4.69
N LYS A 118 17.82 -20.69 4.43
CA LYS A 118 18.84 -20.89 5.46
C LYS A 118 19.27 -19.57 6.11
N LYS A 119 19.51 -18.52 5.30
CA LYS A 119 19.89 -17.19 5.82
C LYS A 119 18.77 -16.56 6.65
N ALA A 120 17.51 -16.71 6.25
CA ALA A 120 16.37 -16.24 7.01
C ALA A 120 16.29 -16.95 8.37
N ALA A 121 16.40 -18.29 8.39
CA ALA A 121 16.37 -19.07 9.63
C ALA A 121 17.49 -18.69 10.61
N ILE A 122 18.73 -18.54 10.13
CA ILE A 122 19.87 -18.11 10.96
C ILE A 122 19.64 -16.69 11.52
N LYS A 123 19.12 -15.78 10.70
CA LYS A 123 18.81 -14.41 11.13
C LYS A 123 17.70 -14.41 12.20
N LEU A 124 16.67 -15.22 12.03
CA LEU A 124 15.59 -15.38 13.00
C LEU A 124 16.12 -15.89 14.35
N GLU A 125 16.91 -16.96 14.35
CA GLU A 125 17.49 -17.54 15.56
C GLU A 125 18.36 -16.53 16.32
N LYS A 126 19.15 -15.74 15.58
CA LYS A 126 19.95 -14.66 16.16
C LYS A 126 19.07 -13.59 16.82
N LEU A 127 18.04 -13.10 16.12
CA LEU A 127 17.13 -12.09 16.65
C LEU A 127 16.38 -12.57 17.89
N ASP A 128 15.94 -13.84 17.91
CA ASP A 128 15.29 -14.44 19.07
C ASP A 128 16.25 -14.57 20.26
N THR A 129 17.52 -14.91 20.01
CA THR A 129 18.56 -14.99 21.04
C THR A 129 18.85 -13.60 21.63
N ASP A 130 19.02 -12.59 20.76
CA ASP A 130 19.24 -11.20 21.19
C ASP A 130 18.07 -10.68 22.00
N LEU A 131 16.83 -10.93 21.57
CA LEU A 131 15.62 -10.53 22.29
C LEU A 131 15.51 -11.22 23.67
N LYS A 132 15.87 -12.51 23.77
CA LYS A 132 15.94 -13.21 25.07
C LYS A 132 16.95 -12.56 26.00
N ASN A 133 18.14 -12.22 25.49
CA ASN A 133 19.18 -11.53 26.26
C ASN A 133 18.70 -10.14 26.75
N TYR A 134 18.01 -9.37 25.90
CA TYR A 134 17.45 -8.08 26.29
C TYR A 134 16.38 -8.21 27.38
N LYS A 135 15.57 -9.27 27.35
CA LYS A 135 14.59 -9.57 28.38
C LYS A 135 15.24 -9.92 29.71
N THR A 136 16.28 -10.77 29.71
CA THR A 136 17.05 -11.09 30.92
C THR A 136 17.67 -9.83 31.55
N ASN A 137 18.21 -8.93 30.72
CA ASN A 137 18.81 -7.68 31.18
C ASN A 137 17.78 -6.61 31.58
N SER A 138 16.49 -6.84 31.35
CA SER A 138 15.37 -5.95 31.73
C SER A 138 15.47 -4.52 31.17
N ILE A 139 16.06 -4.35 29.98
CA ILE A 139 16.20 -3.03 29.33
C ILE A 139 15.02 -2.81 28.37
N LYS A 140 14.01 -2.05 28.80
CA LYS A 140 12.76 -1.83 28.02
C LYS A 140 12.99 -1.40 26.57
N GLU A 141 13.86 -0.41 26.34
CA GLU A 141 14.13 0.09 24.98
C GLU A 141 14.79 -0.97 24.08
N SER A 142 15.64 -1.83 24.63
CA SER A 142 16.27 -2.92 23.87
C SER A 142 15.25 -4.00 23.53
N ILE A 143 14.35 -4.32 24.46
CA ILE A 143 13.26 -5.27 24.22
C ILE A 143 12.30 -4.74 23.14
N ARG A 144 11.95 -3.44 23.21
CA ARG A 144 11.10 -2.77 22.22
C ARG A 144 11.72 -2.83 20.82
N ARG A 145 12.99 -2.43 20.68
CA ARG A 145 13.70 -2.51 19.40
C ARG A 145 13.86 -3.94 18.89
N GLY A 146 14.14 -4.89 19.79
CA GLY A 146 14.20 -6.31 19.42
C GLY A 146 12.86 -6.84 18.87
N HIS A 147 11.72 -6.39 19.41
CA HIS A 147 10.41 -6.70 18.84
C HIS A 147 10.19 -6.05 17.47
N ASP A 148 10.63 -4.81 17.25
CA ASP A 148 10.55 -4.14 15.94
C ASP A 148 11.40 -4.86 14.90
N ASP A 149 12.64 -5.24 15.24
CA ASP A 149 13.57 -5.93 14.34
C ASP A 149 13.04 -7.31 13.95
N LEU A 150 12.45 -8.02 14.91
CA LEU A 150 11.79 -9.30 14.67
C LEU A 150 10.56 -9.14 13.76
N GLY A 151 9.74 -8.12 14.01
CA GLY A 151 8.60 -7.78 13.15
C GLY A 151 9.03 -7.45 11.71
N ASN A 152 10.07 -6.65 11.55
CA ASN A 152 10.65 -6.30 10.26
C ASN A 152 11.20 -7.55 9.53
N HIS A 153 11.80 -8.48 10.27
CA HIS A 153 12.28 -9.72 9.68
C HIS A 153 11.13 -10.61 9.19
N TYR A 154 10.06 -10.77 9.98
CA TYR A 154 8.87 -11.51 9.56
C TYR A 154 8.19 -10.88 8.34
N LEU A 155 8.09 -9.54 8.28
CA LEU A 155 7.63 -8.84 7.08
C LEU A 155 8.49 -9.17 5.86
N ASN A 156 9.81 -9.11 5.97
CA ASN A 156 10.69 -9.45 4.86
C ASN A 156 10.59 -10.91 4.40
N CYS A 157 10.13 -11.81 5.27
CA CYS A 157 9.91 -13.22 4.95
C CYS A 157 8.51 -13.51 4.37
N GLY A 158 7.56 -12.58 4.45
CA GLY A 158 6.18 -12.81 4.03
C GLY A 158 5.20 -13.18 5.15
N ASP A 159 5.65 -13.30 6.39
CA ASP A 159 4.78 -13.68 7.51
C ASP A 159 4.18 -12.43 8.19
N LEU A 160 3.05 -11.98 7.64
CA LEU A 160 2.34 -10.80 8.13
C LEU A 160 1.75 -11.02 9.54
N THR A 161 1.27 -12.23 9.83
CA THR A 161 0.62 -12.55 11.12
C THR A 161 1.64 -12.53 12.27
N SER A 162 2.82 -13.12 12.07
CA SER A 162 3.89 -13.09 13.08
C SER A 162 4.48 -11.69 13.24
N ALA A 163 4.60 -10.93 12.14
CA ALA A 163 5.02 -9.53 12.20
C ALA A 163 4.08 -8.69 13.08
N LEU A 164 2.76 -8.82 12.87
CA LEU A 164 1.76 -8.10 13.65
C LEU A 164 1.83 -8.44 15.15
N LYS A 165 2.03 -9.72 15.48
CA LYS A 165 2.21 -10.18 16.86
C LYS A 165 3.46 -9.55 17.50
N CYS A 166 4.55 -9.41 16.75
CA CYS A 166 5.79 -8.80 17.25
C CYS A 166 5.59 -7.31 17.57
N TYR A 167 5.01 -6.53 16.66
CA TYR A 167 4.74 -5.11 16.90
C TYR A 167 3.74 -4.91 18.05
N SER A 168 2.74 -5.77 18.17
CA SER A 168 1.77 -5.72 19.27
C SER A 168 2.41 -5.97 20.64
N ARG A 169 3.39 -6.88 20.72
CA ARG A 169 4.16 -7.16 21.94
C ARG A 169 5.11 -6.01 22.32
N ALA A 170 5.57 -5.21 21.35
CA ALA A 170 6.41 -4.05 21.62
C ALA A 170 5.70 -2.99 22.48
N ARG A 171 4.36 -2.96 22.45
CA ARG A 171 3.50 -2.01 23.18
C ARG A 171 3.85 -1.88 24.66
N ASP A 172 4.03 -3.01 25.34
CA ASP A 172 4.22 -3.03 26.80
C ASP A 172 5.58 -2.44 27.23
N TYR A 173 6.47 -2.23 26.26
CA TYR A 173 7.80 -1.64 26.44
C TYR A 173 7.89 -0.18 25.94
N CYS A 174 6.79 0.41 25.46
CA CYS A 174 6.73 1.81 25.08
C CYS A 174 6.77 2.72 26.31
N THR A 175 7.75 3.61 26.37
CA THR A 175 7.96 4.58 27.47
C THR A 175 7.64 6.04 27.12
N SER A 176 7.35 6.35 25.84
CA SER A 176 7.07 7.71 25.36
C SER A 176 5.94 7.69 24.33
N GLY A 177 5.26 8.83 24.12
CA GLY A 177 4.25 8.97 23.07
C GLY A 177 4.80 8.63 21.68
N LYS A 178 6.05 9.03 21.38
CA LYS A 178 6.74 8.68 20.13
C LYS A 178 6.87 7.17 19.93
N HIS A 179 7.15 6.41 20.99
CA HIS A 179 7.22 4.95 20.91
C HIS A 179 5.86 4.34 20.57
N VAL A 180 4.77 4.89 21.13
CA VAL A 180 3.40 4.44 20.84
C VAL A 180 3.03 4.75 19.40
N ILE A 181 3.32 5.96 18.92
CA ILE A 181 3.02 6.40 17.55
C ILE A 181 3.76 5.53 16.53
N MET A 182 5.06 5.29 16.72
CA MET A 182 5.85 4.44 15.80
C MET A 182 5.34 3.00 15.77
N MET A 183 5.00 2.44 16.93
CA MET A 183 4.37 1.12 17.01
C MET A 183 3.02 1.11 16.27
N CYS A 184 2.18 2.13 16.42
CA CYS A 184 0.92 2.24 15.70
C CYS A 184 1.13 2.29 14.18
N LEU A 185 2.13 3.01 13.68
CA LEU A 185 2.46 3.04 12.25
C LEU A 185 2.84 1.65 11.72
N ASN A 186 3.66 0.90 12.47
CA ASN A 186 4.03 -0.47 12.08
C ASN A 186 2.81 -1.39 12.06
N VAL A 187 1.94 -1.31 13.07
CA VAL A 187 0.69 -2.07 13.10
C VAL A 187 -0.20 -1.71 11.92
N VAL A 188 -0.45 -0.42 11.66
CA VAL A 188 -1.24 0.07 10.52
C VAL A 188 -0.70 -0.49 9.20
N LYS A 189 0.61 -0.43 8.98
CA LYS A 189 1.25 -0.97 7.77
C LYS A 189 0.92 -2.45 7.57
N VAL A 190 1.10 -3.28 8.59
CA VAL A 190 0.82 -4.73 8.49
C VAL A 190 -0.68 -4.99 8.32
N SER A 191 -1.52 -4.24 9.04
CA SER A 191 -2.98 -4.38 8.96
C SER A 191 -3.52 -4.01 7.57
N VAL A 192 -2.91 -3.07 6.85
CA VAL A 192 -3.27 -2.81 5.45
C VAL A 192 -2.95 -4.01 4.56
N TYR A 193 -1.77 -4.63 4.70
CA TYR A 193 -1.43 -5.81 3.89
C TYR A 193 -2.29 -7.04 4.23
N LEU A 194 -2.79 -7.13 5.47
CA LEU A 194 -3.79 -8.11 5.89
C LEU A 194 -5.22 -7.71 5.52
N GLN A 195 -5.42 -6.52 4.93
CA GLN A 195 -6.71 -5.94 4.59
C GLN A 195 -7.69 -5.83 5.76
N ASN A 196 -7.18 -5.67 6.98
CA ASN A 196 -7.99 -5.44 8.17
C ASN A 196 -8.17 -3.92 8.39
N TRP A 197 -9.15 -3.36 7.68
CA TRP A 197 -9.39 -1.90 7.64
C TRP A 197 -9.91 -1.34 8.97
N ALA A 198 -10.71 -2.09 9.72
CA ALA A 198 -11.14 -1.69 11.05
C ALA A 198 -9.95 -1.52 12.01
N HIS A 199 -8.99 -2.46 11.93
CA HIS A 199 -7.77 -2.40 12.73
C HIS A 199 -6.89 -1.21 12.36
N VAL A 200 -6.82 -0.86 11.07
CA VAL A 200 -6.14 0.36 10.60
C VAL A 200 -6.73 1.61 11.25
N LEU A 201 -8.05 1.80 11.15
CA LEU A 201 -8.72 2.99 11.69
C LEU A 201 -8.54 3.10 13.22
N ASN A 202 -8.69 1.99 13.95
CA ASN A 202 -8.50 1.96 15.40
C ASN A 202 -7.08 2.40 15.80
N TYR A 203 -6.05 1.95 15.09
CA TYR A 203 -4.66 2.32 15.40
C TYR A 203 -4.28 3.71 14.91
N VAL A 204 -4.93 4.21 13.85
CA VAL A 204 -4.82 5.63 13.45
C VAL A 204 -5.39 6.52 14.56
N SER A 205 -6.62 6.28 15.01
CA SER A 205 -7.22 7.06 16.10
C SER A 205 -6.40 6.98 17.39
N LYS A 206 -5.81 5.81 17.69
CA LYS A 206 -4.91 5.64 18.83
C LYS A 206 -3.63 6.47 18.70
N ALA A 207 -3.03 6.51 17.51
CA ALA A 207 -1.83 7.32 17.27
C ALA A 207 -2.13 8.82 17.41
N GLU A 208 -3.23 9.29 16.82
CA GLU A 208 -3.65 10.69 16.89
C GLU A 208 -4.07 11.12 18.31
N GLY A 209 -4.65 10.21 19.10
CA GLY A 209 -5.02 10.43 20.49
C GLY A 209 -3.87 10.29 21.50
N THR A 210 -2.65 9.98 21.05
CA THR A 210 -1.49 9.87 21.95
C THR A 210 -1.08 11.27 22.43
N PRO A 211 -0.90 11.50 23.75
CA PRO A 211 -0.42 12.77 24.27
C PRO A 211 0.95 13.13 23.66
N ASP A 212 1.24 14.42 23.55
CA ASP A 212 2.42 14.99 22.84
C ASP A 212 2.40 14.92 21.30
N PHE A 213 1.40 14.29 20.66
CA PHE A 213 1.33 14.20 19.20
C PHE A 213 1.22 15.58 18.53
N ASN A 214 0.37 16.46 19.09
CA ASN A 214 0.10 17.81 18.59
C ASN A 214 0.89 18.92 19.32
N GLU A 215 1.65 18.60 20.36
CA GLU A 215 2.22 19.62 21.27
C GLU A 215 3.50 20.29 20.78
N VAL A 216 4.08 19.84 19.67
CA VAL A 216 5.26 20.50 19.08
C VAL A 216 4.95 20.97 17.65
N PRO A 217 4.29 22.13 17.48
CA PRO A 217 4.20 22.79 16.19
C PRO A 217 5.63 23.12 15.72
N GLY A 218 6.01 22.66 14.51
CA GLY A 218 7.28 23.05 13.88
C GLY A 218 8.39 21.98 13.81
N LYS A 219 8.10 20.70 14.09
CA LYS A 219 8.99 19.60 13.66
C LYS A 219 8.39 18.86 12.46
N ASP A 220 9.04 18.98 11.31
CA ASP A 220 8.67 18.30 10.03
C ASP A 220 8.36 16.80 10.21
N SER A 221 9.01 16.15 11.17
CA SER A 221 8.79 14.74 11.51
C SER A 221 7.35 14.42 11.94
N ASN A 222 6.70 15.29 12.72
CA ASN A 222 5.32 15.03 13.19
C ASN A 222 4.30 15.21 12.04
N GLN A 223 4.56 16.15 11.13
CA GLN A 223 3.71 16.38 9.96
C GLN A 223 3.79 15.23 8.95
N SER A 224 4.98 14.63 8.79
CA SER A 224 5.12 13.38 8.01
C SER A 224 4.34 12.21 8.61
N ILE A 225 4.39 12.04 9.93
CA ILE A 225 3.60 11.00 10.59
C ILE A 225 2.10 11.26 10.40
N LEU A 226 1.64 12.48 10.63
CA LEU A 226 0.24 12.87 10.43
C LEU A 226 -0.21 12.57 9.00
N THR A 227 0.60 12.96 8.00
CA THR A 227 0.31 12.70 6.59
C THR A 227 0.17 11.21 6.31
N ARG A 228 1.07 10.38 6.84
CA ARG A 228 1.00 8.90 6.71
C ARG A 228 -0.26 8.32 7.35
N LEU A 229 -0.64 8.81 8.53
CA LEU A 229 -1.87 8.39 9.22
C LEU A 229 -3.11 8.78 8.43
N LYS A 230 -3.16 10.00 7.88
CA LYS A 230 -4.26 10.45 7.02
C LYS A 230 -4.35 9.63 5.72
N CYS A 231 -3.23 9.32 5.09
CA CYS A 231 -3.19 8.45 3.91
C CYS A 231 -3.72 7.04 4.23
N ALA A 232 -3.31 6.45 5.35
CA ALA A 232 -3.76 5.13 5.77
C ALA A 232 -5.25 5.10 6.15
N ALA A 233 -5.74 6.11 6.86
CA ALA A 233 -7.16 6.25 7.17
C ALA A 233 -8.00 6.47 5.91
N GLY A 234 -7.55 7.34 4.99
CA GLY A 234 -8.21 7.54 3.71
C GLY A 234 -8.34 6.25 2.90
N LEU A 235 -7.27 5.44 2.89
CA LEU A 235 -7.28 4.14 2.22
C LEU A 235 -8.25 3.14 2.88
N ALA A 236 -8.30 3.08 4.21
CA ALA A 236 -9.23 2.21 4.92
C ALA A 236 -10.71 2.63 4.71
N GLU A 237 -10.98 3.93 4.69
CA GLU A 237 -12.32 4.47 4.39
C GLU A 237 -12.71 4.23 2.91
N LEU A 238 -11.76 4.32 1.99
CA LEU A 238 -11.96 3.97 0.57
C LEU A 238 -12.35 2.49 0.43
N ALA A 239 -11.58 1.59 1.04
CA ALA A 239 -11.83 0.16 1.00
C ALA A 239 -13.20 -0.24 1.61
N THR A 240 -13.66 0.51 2.62
CA THR A 240 -14.98 0.33 3.23
C THR A 240 -16.10 1.12 2.54
N LYS A 241 -15.84 1.63 1.31
CA LYS A 241 -16.78 2.38 0.46
C LYS A 241 -17.32 3.68 1.06
N LYS A 242 -16.63 4.25 2.06
CA LYS A 242 -16.97 5.53 2.71
C LYS A 242 -16.27 6.69 2.00
N TYR A 243 -16.59 6.90 0.73
CA TYR A 243 -15.87 7.82 -0.16
C TYR A 243 -15.79 9.27 0.36
N LYS A 244 -16.87 9.80 0.97
CA LYS A 244 -16.87 11.16 1.53
C LYS A 244 -15.88 11.33 2.68
N SER A 245 -15.75 10.30 3.51
CA SER A 245 -14.80 10.25 4.62
C SER A 245 -13.37 10.06 4.10
N ALA A 246 -13.18 9.16 3.12
CA ALA A 246 -11.91 8.95 2.45
C ALA A 246 -11.36 10.24 1.83
N ALA A 247 -12.21 10.98 1.09
CA ALA A 247 -11.86 12.28 0.50
C ALA A 247 -11.32 13.25 1.55
N LYS A 248 -12.02 13.42 2.68
CA LYS A 248 -11.59 14.32 3.76
C LYS A 248 -10.22 13.95 4.33
N HIS A 249 -9.91 12.67 4.44
CA HIS A 249 -8.60 12.22 4.92
C HIS A 249 -7.50 12.49 3.89
N PHE A 250 -7.72 12.19 2.60
CA PHE A 250 -6.74 12.47 1.55
C PHE A 250 -6.50 13.98 1.35
N LEU A 251 -7.55 14.79 1.41
CA LEU A 251 -7.46 16.26 1.29
C LEU A 251 -6.72 16.91 2.48
N ALA A 252 -6.61 16.21 3.61
CA ALA A 252 -5.87 16.67 4.80
C ALA A 252 -4.39 16.26 4.78
N ALA A 253 -3.94 15.49 3.79
CA ALA A 253 -2.54 15.13 3.61
C ALA A 253 -1.71 16.33 3.11
N SER A 254 -0.41 16.38 3.47
CA SER A 254 0.53 17.37 2.95
C SER A 254 1.45 16.75 1.90
N ILE A 255 1.59 17.38 0.74
CA ILE A 255 2.45 16.89 -0.35
C ILE A 255 3.93 16.83 0.07
N ASP A 256 4.38 17.81 0.86
CA ASP A 256 5.77 17.92 1.32
C ASP A 256 6.20 16.75 2.21
N HIS A 257 5.22 15.99 2.72
CA HIS A 257 5.46 14.87 3.62
C HIS A 257 4.76 13.58 3.20
N CYS A 258 4.34 13.49 1.94
CA CYS A 258 3.62 12.33 1.37
C CYS A 258 4.59 11.21 0.90
N ASP A 259 5.84 11.20 1.35
CA ASP A 259 6.78 10.12 1.07
C ASP A 259 6.41 8.86 1.89
N TYR A 260 5.59 8.01 1.27
CA TYR A 260 5.13 6.75 1.85
C TYR A 260 5.05 5.58 0.83
N PRO A 261 6.18 5.25 0.16
CA PRO A 261 6.23 4.28 -0.95
C PRO A 261 5.85 2.85 -0.54
N GLU A 262 5.85 2.55 0.75
CA GLU A 262 5.38 1.28 1.29
C GLU A 262 3.85 1.14 1.26
N LEU A 263 3.10 2.22 1.00
CA LEU A 263 1.63 2.23 1.00
C LEU A 263 1.04 2.93 -0.23
N LEU A 264 1.32 4.23 -0.40
CA LEU A 264 0.72 5.12 -1.40
C LEU A 264 1.74 6.13 -1.93
N SER A 265 1.61 6.47 -3.20
CA SER A 265 2.34 7.59 -3.82
C SER A 265 1.55 8.90 -3.69
N SER A 266 2.21 10.04 -3.87
CA SER A 266 1.52 11.35 -3.93
C SER A 266 0.47 11.40 -5.04
N ASN A 267 0.74 10.75 -6.18
CA ASN A 267 -0.22 10.63 -7.29
C ASN A 267 -1.46 9.84 -6.87
N ASN A 268 -1.30 8.74 -6.11
CA ASN A 268 -2.45 8.01 -5.57
C ASN A 268 -3.30 8.91 -4.66
N VAL A 269 -2.69 9.73 -3.81
CA VAL A 269 -3.43 10.65 -2.93
C VAL A 269 -4.21 11.69 -3.74
N ALA A 270 -3.62 12.24 -4.81
CA ALA A 270 -4.29 13.14 -5.74
C ALA A 270 -5.52 12.47 -6.38
N VAL A 271 -5.33 11.28 -6.97
CA VAL A 271 -6.39 10.52 -7.65
C VAL A 271 -7.50 10.11 -6.71
N TYR A 272 -7.16 9.47 -5.58
CA TYR A 272 -8.15 8.93 -4.66
C TYR A 272 -8.93 10.07 -3.98
N GLY A 273 -8.23 11.11 -3.52
CA GLY A 273 -8.85 12.29 -2.93
C GLY A 273 -9.73 13.04 -3.93
N GLY A 274 -9.24 13.25 -5.16
CA GLY A 274 -9.96 13.98 -6.21
C GLY A 274 -11.23 13.27 -6.67
N LEU A 275 -11.15 11.97 -6.98
CA LEU A 275 -12.31 11.18 -7.41
C LEU A 275 -13.34 11.00 -6.29
N CYS A 276 -12.90 10.70 -5.07
CA CYS A 276 -13.82 10.58 -3.93
C CYS A 276 -14.53 11.91 -3.63
N ALA A 277 -13.81 13.03 -3.71
CA ALA A 277 -14.41 14.35 -3.53
C ALA A 277 -15.40 14.67 -4.65
N LEU A 278 -15.02 14.43 -5.90
CA LEU A 278 -15.87 14.67 -7.07
C LEU A 278 -17.20 13.90 -6.97
N ALA A 279 -17.15 12.65 -6.51
CA ALA A 279 -18.33 11.78 -6.39
C ALA A 279 -19.24 12.12 -5.19
N THR A 280 -18.73 12.77 -4.13
CA THR A 280 -19.48 12.87 -2.85
C THR A 280 -19.63 14.27 -2.26
N PHE A 281 -18.84 15.24 -2.69
CA PHE A 281 -18.91 16.60 -2.16
C PHE A 281 -19.99 17.41 -2.87
N ASP A 282 -20.67 18.27 -2.12
CA ASP A 282 -21.50 19.28 -2.74
C ASP A 282 -20.64 20.37 -3.41
N ARG A 283 -21.29 21.24 -4.19
CA ARG A 283 -20.61 22.31 -4.93
C ARG A 283 -19.80 23.26 -4.02
N SER A 284 -20.28 23.53 -2.81
CA SER A 284 -19.62 24.41 -1.83
C SER A 284 -18.39 23.74 -1.22
N GLU A 285 -18.53 22.46 -0.85
CA GLU A 285 -17.43 21.62 -0.36
C GLU A 285 -16.33 21.48 -1.41
N LEU A 286 -16.69 21.18 -2.66
CA LEU A 286 -15.73 21.02 -3.77
C LEU A 286 -14.96 22.32 -4.04
N GLN A 287 -15.65 23.46 -4.03
CA GLN A 287 -15.00 24.77 -4.19
C GLN A 287 -13.98 25.03 -3.06
N LYS A 288 -14.41 24.87 -1.80
CA LYS A 288 -13.60 25.25 -0.64
C LYS A 288 -12.45 24.28 -0.36
N GLN A 289 -12.71 22.97 -0.44
CA GLN A 289 -11.77 21.95 0.02
C GLN A 289 -10.87 21.41 -1.09
N VAL A 290 -11.25 21.58 -2.37
CA VAL A 290 -10.49 21.04 -3.51
C VAL A 290 -9.95 22.15 -4.38
N ILE A 291 -10.83 23.02 -4.92
CA ILE A 291 -10.44 24.02 -5.93
C ILE A 291 -9.63 25.18 -5.33
N VAL A 292 -10.07 25.71 -4.18
CA VAL A 292 -9.44 26.85 -3.51
C VAL A 292 -8.36 26.41 -2.51
N SER A 293 -8.30 25.12 -2.19
CA SER A 293 -7.32 24.57 -1.24
C SER A 293 -5.90 24.69 -1.78
N SER A 294 -5.08 25.53 -1.13
CA SER A 294 -3.67 25.70 -1.49
C SER A 294 -2.85 24.43 -1.29
N SER A 295 -3.20 23.61 -0.30
CA SER A 295 -2.52 22.35 -0.01
C SER A 295 -2.83 21.29 -1.06
N PHE A 296 -4.12 21.06 -1.35
CA PHE A 296 -4.51 20.01 -2.29
C PHE A 296 -4.26 20.38 -3.75
N LYS A 297 -4.20 21.67 -4.08
CA LYS A 297 -3.80 22.15 -5.40
C LYS A 297 -2.45 21.57 -5.84
N LEU A 298 -1.49 21.42 -4.93
CA LEU A 298 -0.17 20.87 -5.23
C LEU A 298 -0.26 19.39 -5.66
N PHE A 299 -1.16 18.61 -5.04
CA PHE A 299 -1.43 17.23 -5.47
C PHE A 299 -2.09 17.19 -6.86
N LEU A 300 -3.03 18.10 -7.13
CA LEU A 300 -3.69 18.19 -8.45
C LEU A 300 -2.74 18.64 -9.58
N GLU A 301 -1.61 19.29 -9.25
CA GLU A 301 -0.58 19.61 -10.23
C GLU A 301 0.19 18.37 -10.72
N LEU A 302 0.21 17.28 -9.94
CA LEU A 302 0.77 15.99 -10.35
C LEU A 302 -0.12 15.28 -11.39
N GLU A 303 -1.43 15.52 -11.35
CA GLU A 303 -2.44 14.84 -12.16
C GLU A 303 -3.31 15.87 -12.92
N PRO A 304 -2.78 16.51 -13.98
CA PRO A 304 -3.45 17.61 -14.67
C PRO A 304 -4.77 17.21 -15.33
N GLN A 305 -4.91 15.97 -15.80
CA GLN A 305 -6.16 15.46 -16.38
C GLN A 305 -7.28 15.42 -15.32
N LEU A 306 -6.99 14.93 -14.12
CA LEU A 306 -7.93 14.91 -13.00
C LEU A 306 -8.33 16.32 -12.56
N ARG A 307 -7.36 17.24 -12.50
CA ARG A 307 -7.63 18.64 -12.22
C ARG A 307 -8.64 19.22 -13.22
N ASP A 308 -8.43 19.00 -14.51
CA ASP A 308 -9.30 19.50 -15.56
C ASP A 308 -10.71 18.87 -15.51
N ILE A 309 -10.83 17.60 -15.14
CA ILE A 309 -12.11 16.93 -14.87
C ILE A 309 -12.87 17.67 -13.76
N ILE A 310 -12.23 17.92 -12.61
CA ILE A 310 -12.84 18.60 -11.46
C ILE A 310 -13.30 20.02 -11.84
N PHE A 311 -12.48 20.78 -12.57
CA PHE A 311 -12.86 22.12 -13.02
C PHE A 311 -14.04 22.09 -14.00
N LYS A 312 -14.04 21.18 -14.98
CA LYS A 312 -15.15 21.06 -15.94
C LYS A 312 -16.45 20.65 -15.28
N PHE A 313 -16.39 19.76 -14.27
CA PHE A 313 -17.55 19.42 -13.46
C PHE A 313 -18.09 20.64 -12.72
N TYR A 314 -17.22 21.39 -12.05
CA TYR A 314 -17.61 22.62 -11.35
C TYR A 314 -18.19 23.68 -12.29
N GLU A 315 -17.65 23.84 -13.50
CA GLU A 315 -18.17 24.75 -14.53
C GLU A 315 -19.45 24.27 -15.23
N SER A 316 -20.01 23.12 -14.83
CA SER A 316 -21.19 22.49 -15.45
C SER A 316 -20.97 22.04 -16.91
N LYS A 317 -19.71 21.79 -17.31
CA LYS A 317 -19.32 21.28 -18.64
C LYS A 317 -19.27 19.74 -18.64
N TYR A 318 -20.39 19.10 -18.30
CA TYR A 318 -20.46 17.65 -18.03
C TYR A 318 -20.03 16.77 -19.20
N ALA A 319 -20.40 17.11 -20.45
CA ALA A 319 -19.99 16.33 -21.62
C ALA A 319 -18.46 16.24 -21.78
N SER A 320 -17.76 17.35 -21.55
CA SER A 320 -16.29 17.36 -21.58
C SER A 320 -15.68 16.67 -20.36
N CYS A 321 -16.32 16.78 -19.19
CA CYS A 321 -15.91 16.10 -17.97
C CYS A 321 -15.95 14.57 -18.15
N LEU A 322 -17.08 14.03 -18.62
CA LEU A 322 -17.28 12.59 -18.83
C LEU A 322 -16.30 12.03 -19.86
N ARG A 323 -16.09 12.73 -20.97
CA ARG A 323 -15.10 12.33 -21.98
C ARG A 323 -13.69 12.21 -21.39
N LEU A 324 -13.25 13.20 -20.61
CA LEU A 324 -11.93 13.13 -19.97
C LEU A 324 -11.85 12.02 -18.91
N LEU A 325 -12.97 11.76 -18.22
CA LEU A 325 -13.05 10.70 -17.21
C LEU A 325 -12.94 9.32 -17.87
N ASP A 326 -13.58 9.12 -19.03
CA ASP A 326 -13.44 7.90 -19.82
C ASP A 326 -12.02 7.70 -20.36
N GLU A 327 -11.34 8.77 -20.78
CA GLU A 327 -9.95 8.73 -21.27
C GLU A 327 -8.94 8.22 -20.22
N ILE A 328 -9.19 8.47 -18.93
CA ILE A 328 -8.30 8.02 -17.85
C ILE A 328 -8.72 6.68 -17.23
N ARG A 329 -9.92 6.19 -17.55
CA ARG A 329 -10.54 5.02 -16.90
C ARG A 329 -9.67 3.77 -16.99
N ASP A 330 -9.09 3.48 -18.15
CA ASP A 330 -8.28 2.28 -18.38
C ASP A 330 -7.03 2.23 -17.48
N ASN A 331 -6.38 3.38 -17.27
CA ASN A 331 -5.24 3.47 -16.36
C ASN A 331 -5.65 3.31 -14.90
N LEU A 332 -6.80 3.89 -14.52
CA LEU A 332 -7.33 3.77 -13.15
C LEU A 332 -7.74 2.33 -12.82
N LEU A 333 -8.18 1.56 -13.82
CA LEU A 333 -8.48 0.13 -13.69
C LEU A 333 -7.23 -0.72 -13.43
N LEU A 334 -6.03 -0.18 -13.59
CA LEU A 334 -4.78 -0.85 -13.20
C LEU A 334 -4.31 -0.51 -11.78
N ASP A 335 -5.04 0.35 -11.06
CA ASP A 335 -4.73 0.66 -9.68
C ASP A 335 -5.40 -0.33 -8.72
N MET A 336 -4.56 -1.03 -7.95
CA MET A 336 -4.93 -2.12 -7.05
C MET A 336 -6.01 -1.75 -6.02
N TYR A 337 -6.02 -0.52 -5.50
CA TYR A 337 -6.97 -0.11 -4.47
C TYR A 337 -8.17 0.63 -5.05
N LEU A 338 -8.01 1.31 -6.19
CA LEU A 338 -9.06 2.13 -6.76
C LEU A 338 -10.00 1.33 -7.68
N ALA A 339 -9.48 0.36 -8.43
CA ALA A 339 -10.23 -0.34 -9.46
C ALA A 339 -11.57 -0.93 -8.97
N PRO A 340 -11.66 -1.59 -7.78
CA PRO A 340 -12.92 -2.14 -7.27
C PRO A 340 -13.99 -1.06 -6.95
N HIS A 341 -13.61 0.21 -6.94
CA HIS A 341 -14.49 1.33 -6.60
C HIS A 341 -14.88 2.18 -7.81
N LEU A 342 -14.25 1.99 -8.97
CA LEU A 342 -14.48 2.86 -10.14
C LEU A 342 -15.93 2.84 -10.61
N ASN A 343 -16.59 1.69 -10.59
CA ASN A 343 -18.00 1.61 -10.95
C ASN A 343 -18.89 2.45 -10.02
N SER A 344 -18.61 2.43 -8.70
CA SER A 344 -19.36 3.23 -7.72
C SER A 344 -19.00 4.72 -7.75
N LEU A 345 -17.78 5.09 -8.16
CA LEU A 345 -17.34 6.48 -8.24
C LEU A 345 -17.76 7.17 -9.56
N TYR A 346 -18.05 6.40 -10.61
CA TYR A 346 -18.45 6.90 -11.94
C TYR A 346 -19.97 6.95 -12.12
N MET A 347 -20.75 6.26 -11.28
CA MET A 347 -22.21 6.38 -11.20
C MET A 347 -22.59 7.66 -10.46
#